data_AF-A0AAD8QFR4-F1
#
_entry.id   AF-A0AAD8QFR4-F1
#
_cell.length_a   1.000
_cell.length_b   1.000
_cell.length_c   1.000
_cell.angle_alpha   90.00
_cell.angle_beta   90.00
_cell.angle_gamma   90.00
#
_symmetry.space_group_name_H-M   'P 1'
#
loop_
_entity.id
_entity.type
_entity.pdbx_description
1 polymer ?
#
loop_
_entity_poly.entity_id
_entity_poly.type
_entity_poly.pdbx_seq_one_letter_code
_entity_poly.pdbx_strand_id
1 'polypeptide(L)'
;MKIDYQKKVALLHKQKKRGVKLETLEKTKASVSHLHTRYIVDMQSMDSTVSEINRLRDKQLYPKLMDLVDGMGNMWSSMHRHHKSQFLIISGIRAFEVPPVPRETTDLHYKQTCELRDIVREWHMQFEKLMDHQKGYIRALNAWLKLNLIPIESNLKEKVSSPPRQVEPPIKNLLHAWHDQLERLPVELAKTAIKSFAEVISNIVVLQEEEVSLRRRCEETRRDLDRKKAQFEDWHSRYTERRASLGEETNPEAADAPSEDPVTERRIAIEEVEIRLKEEEGHHLRLARQVREKTLANLRMHLPELFRNMADFSFFCHDMYSSLRKSAVLPVPREEDQG
;
A
#
# COMPACT_ATOMS: atom_id res chain seq x y z
N MET A 1 -45.42 10.32 22.39
CA MET A 1 -45.94 11.70 22.23
C MET A 1 -47.00 11.85 21.14
N LYS A 2 -46.70 11.76 19.83
CA LYS A 2 -47.72 11.80 18.75
C LYS A 2 -48.83 10.76 18.94
N ILE A 3 -48.44 9.50 19.22
CA ILE A 3 -49.37 8.38 19.45
C ILE A 3 -50.24 8.62 20.68
N ASP A 4 -49.65 9.13 21.77
CA ASP A 4 -50.37 9.36 23.03
C ASP A 4 -51.36 10.53 22.91
N TYR A 5 -50.96 11.59 22.19
CA TYR A 5 -51.86 12.68 21.80
C TYR A 5 -53.05 12.15 20.99
N GLN A 6 -52.80 11.36 19.93
CA GLN A 6 -53.85 10.77 19.10
C GLN A 6 -54.80 9.87 19.90
N LYS A 7 -54.26 9.00 20.78
CA LYS A 7 -55.06 8.15 21.67
C LYS A 7 -55.94 8.98 22.61
N LYS A 8 -55.41 10.08 23.17
CA LYS A 8 -56.16 10.94 24.09
C LYS A 8 -57.23 11.77 23.37
N VAL A 9 -56.97 12.24 22.17
CA VAL A 9 -57.96 12.88 21.30
C VAL A 9 -59.10 11.92 20.97
N ALA A 10 -58.78 10.67 20.59
CA ALA A 10 -59.79 9.64 20.35
C ALA A 10 -60.65 9.34 21.59
N LEU A 11 -60.03 9.29 22.78
CA LEU A 11 -60.73 9.14 24.05
C LEU A 11 -61.70 10.31 24.31
N LEU A 12 -61.26 11.55 24.09
CA LEU A 12 -62.10 12.74 24.25
C LEU A 12 -63.33 12.69 23.33
N HIS A 13 -63.15 12.32 22.06
CA HIS A 13 -64.26 12.14 21.12
C HIS A 13 -65.25 11.07 21.57
N LYS A 14 -64.76 9.95 22.10
CA LYS A 14 -65.60 8.87 22.63
C LYS A 14 -66.41 9.31 23.85
N GLN A 15 -65.82 10.08 24.76
CA GLN A 15 -66.51 10.62 25.93
C GLN A 15 -67.58 11.66 25.53
N LYS A 16 -67.28 12.53 24.55
CA LYS A 16 -68.25 13.50 24.00
C LYS A 16 -69.47 12.80 23.41
N LYS A 17 -69.28 11.68 22.70
CA LYS A 17 -70.38 10.87 22.14
C LYS A 17 -71.22 10.14 23.20
N ARG A 18 -70.63 9.78 24.34
CA ARG A 18 -71.27 8.99 25.40
C ARG A 18 -71.95 9.82 26.50
N GLY A 19 -71.90 11.15 26.42
CA GLY A 19 -72.55 12.02 27.41
C GLY A 19 -71.96 11.89 28.82
N VAL A 20 -70.63 11.75 28.94
CA VAL A 20 -69.95 11.62 30.24
C VAL A 20 -70.07 12.91 31.06
N LYS A 21 -70.06 12.80 32.40
CA LYS A 21 -70.08 13.93 33.35
C LYS A 21 -69.11 15.06 32.94
N LEU A 22 -69.58 16.30 33.05
CA LEU A 22 -68.86 17.52 32.62
C LEU A 22 -67.45 17.60 33.22
N GLU A 23 -67.30 17.30 34.51
CA GLU A 23 -66.00 17.33 35.20
C GLU A 23 -64.96 16.38 34.57
N THR A 24 -65.37 15.15 34.22
CA THR A 24 -64.50 14.16 33.58
C THR A 24 -64.13 14.57 32.15
N LEU A 25 -65.07 15.24 31.45
CA LEU A 25 -64.84 15.77 30.11
C LEU A 25 -63.80 16.91 30.15
N GLU A 26 -63.93 17.85 31.10
CA GLU A 26 -62.98 18.95 31.26
C GLU A 26 -61.57 18.47 31.67
N LYS A 27 -61.45 17.48 32.58
CA LYS A 27 -60.17 16.84 32.90
C LYS A 27 -59.51 16.20 31.67
N THR A 28 -60.30 15.57 30.81
CA THR A 28 -59.80 14.96 29.57
C THR A 28 -59.39 16.03 28.54
N LYS A 29 -60.16 17.13 28.39
CA LYS A 29 -59.78 18.27 27.56
C LYS A 29 -58.46 18.91 28.00
N ALA A 30 -58.29 19.15 29.31
CA ALA A 30 -57.06 19.69 29.86
C ALA A 30 -55.85 18.78 29.55
N SER A 31 -56.03 17.46 29.70
CA SER A 31 -54.99 16.48 29.33
C SER A 31 -54.65 16.49 27.84
N VAL A 32 -55.66 16.63 26.96
CA VAL A 32 -55.45 16.75 25.50
C VAL A 32 -54.69 18.03 25.17
N SER A 33 -55.05 19.15 25.77
CA SER A 33 -54.36 20.43 25.59
C SER A 33 -52.89 20.35 26.01
N HIS A 34 -52.61 19.79 27.19
CA HIS A 34 -51.24 19.60 27.66
C HIS A 34 -50.41 18.69 26.73
N LEU A 35 -50.99 17.57 26.28
CA LEU A 35 -50.33 16.68 25.31
C LEU A 35 -50.12 17.35 23.95
N HIS A 36 -51.04 18.22 23.53
CA HIS A 36 -50.89 18.99 22.29
C HIS A 36 -49.69 19.93 22.38
N THR A 37 -49.59 20.75 23.44
CA THR A 37 -48.46 21.65 23.65
C THR A 37 -47.14 20.90 23.66
N ARG A 38 -47.05 19.78 24.40
CA ARG A 38 -45.83 18.96 24.42
C ARG A 38 -45.51 18.36 23.05
N TYR A 39 -46.51 17.87 22.32
CA TYR A 39 -46.30 17.35 20.97
C TYR A 39 -45.78 18.44 20.00
N ILE A 40 -46.29 19.67 20.08
CA ILE A 40 -45.79 20.79 19.27
C ILE A 40 -44.34 21.13 19.65
N VAL A 41 -44.02 21.19 20.94
CA VAL A 41 -42.63 21.44 21.41
C VAL A 41 -41.68 20.35 20.93
N ASP A 42 -42.07 19.07 21.03
CA ASP A 42 -41.25 17.95 20.54
C ASP A 42 -41.04 18.02 19.03
N MET A 43 -42.07 18.40 18.26
CA MET A 43 -41.98 18.59 16.81
C MET A 43 -41.01 19.72 16.47
N GLN A 44 -41.13 20.88 17.11
CA GLN A 44 -40.23 22.02 16.89
C GLN A 44 -38.77 21.70 17.27
N SER A 45 -38.56 20.95 18.35
CA SER A 45 -37.23 20.48 18.76
C SER A 45 -36.61 19.54 17.72
N MET A 46 -37.43 18.64 17.17
CA MET A 46 -37.02 17.74 16.08
C MET A 46 -36.71 18.51 14.78
N ASP A 47 -37.57 19.45 14.38
CA ASP A 47 -37.35 20.30 13.20
C ASP A 47 -36.05 21.13 13.32
N SER A 48 -35.77 21.67 14.52
CA SER A 48 -34.52 22.37 14.83
C SER A 48 -33.31 21.45 14.67
N THR A 49 -33.39 20.22 15.18
CA THR A 49 -32.33 19.21 15.04
C THR A 49 -32.08 18.86 13.57
N VAL A 50 -33.14 18.63 12.79
CA VAL A 50 -33.06 18.34 11.35
C VAL A 50 -32.47 19.53 10.58
N SER A 51 -32.86 20.75 10.91
CA SER A 51 -32.31 21.97 10.31
C SER A 51 -30.80 22.09 10.58
N GLU A 52 -30.36 21.80 11.80
CA GLU A 52 -28.93 21.83 12.16
C GLU A 52 -28.13 20.75 11.43
N ILE A 53 -28.68 19.54 11.31
CA ILE A 53 -28.08 18.46 10.50
C ILE A 53 -27.93 18.90 9.03
N ASN A 54 -28.99 19.46 8.43
CA ASN A 54 -28.94 19.96 7.05
C ASN A 54 -27.91 21.08 6.90
N ARG A 55 -27.81 21.99 7.88
CA ARG A 55 -26.79 23.04 7.89
C ARG A 55 -25.38 22.46 7.95
N LEU A 56 -25.11 21.51 8.83
CA LEU A 56 -23.81 20.83 8.93
C LEU A 56 -23.46 20.11 7.62
N ARG A 57 -24.42 19.39 7.04
CA ARG A 57 -24.26 18.68 5.77
C ARG A 57 -23.91 19.63 4.62
N ASP A 58 -24.75 20.63 4.39
CA ASP A 58 -24.71 21.43 3.17
C ASP A 58 -23.75 22.61 3.26
N LYS A 59 -23.57 23.20 4.46
CA LYS A 59 -22.76 24.40 4.65
C LYS A 59 -21.36 24.12 5.21
N GLN A 60 -21.11 22.95 5.80
CA GLN A 60 -19.79 22.63 6.37
C GLN A 60 -19.17 21.40 5.71
N LEU A 61 -19.87 20.27 5.67
CA LEU A 61 -19.32 19.03 5.13
C LEU A 61 -19.13 19.12 3.61
N TYR A 62 -20.15 19.57 2.88
CA TYR A 62 -20.08 19.63 1.41
C TYR A 62 -18.90 20.48 0.88
N PRO A 63 -18.65 21.72 1.36
CA PRO A 63 -17.47 22.48 0.94
C PRO A 63 -16.15 21.76 1.24
N LYS A 64 -16.02 21.14 2.42
CA LYS A 64 -14.82 20.37 2.78
C LYS A 64 -14.60 19.16 1.87
N LEU A 65 -15.66 18.50 1.44
CA LEU A 65 -15.58 17.41 0.48
C LEU A 65 -15.16 17.92 -0.91
N MET A 66 -15.63 19.09 -1.31
CA MET A 66 -15.19 19.73 -2.56
C MET A 66 -13.71 20.09 -2.53
N ASP A 67 -13.22 20.66 -1.42
CA ASP A 67 -11.80 20.94 -1.23
C ASP A 67 -10.97 19.64 -1.27
N LEU A 68 -11.48 18.56 -0.68
CA LEU A 68 -10.83 17.26 -0.72
C LEU A 68 -10.78 16.69 -2.15
N VAL A 69 -11.86 16.80 -2.93
CA VAL A 69 -11.90 16.39 -4.34
C VAL A 69 -10.84 17.13 -5.14
N ASP A 70 -10.71 18.45 -4.95
CA ASP A 70 -9.70 19.26 -5.63
C ASP A 70 -8.27 18.87 -5.21
N GLY A 71 -8.03 18.76 -3.90
CA GLY A 71 -6.74 18.33 -3.35
C GLY A 71 -6.30 16.96 -3.86
N MET A 72 -7.22 15.99 -3.90
CA MET A 72 -6.96 14.66 -4.44
C MET A 72 -6.71 14.70 -5.95
N GLY A 73 -7.48 15.49 -6.71
CA GLY A 73 -7.28 15.67 -8.14
C GLY A 73 -5.90 16.24 -8.48
N ASN A 74 -5.44 17.23 -7.71
CA ASN A 74 -4.11 17.84 -7.84
C ASN A 74 -2.99 16.86 -7.47
N MET A 75 -3.15 16.12 -6.36
CA MET A 75 -2.20 15.09 -5.95
C MET A 75 -2.05 13.99 -7.01
N TRP A 76 -3.16 13.44 -7.52
CA TRP A 76 -3.13 12.40 -8.56
C TRP A 76 -2.58 12.92 -9.90
N SER A 77 -2.85 14.18 -10.25
CA SER A 77 -2.23 14.82 -11.42
C SER A 77 -0.70 14.86 -11.29
N SER A 78 -0.20 15.29 -10.13
CA SER A 78 1.24 15.31 -9.85
C SER A 78 1.84 13.89 -9.91
N MET A 79 1.17 12.93 -9.27
CA MET A 79 1.57 11.53 -9.27
C MET A 79 1.66 10.96 -10.70
N HIS A 80 0.67 11.23 -11.54
CA HIS A 80 0.67 10.84 -12.95
C HIS A 80 1.86 11.41 -13.71
N ARG A 81 2.13 12.71 -13.55
CA ARG A 81 3.29 13.35 -14.17
C ARG A 81 4.60 12.66 -13.78
N HIS A 82 4.77 12.35 -12.50
CA HIS A 82 5.98 11.67 -12.01
C HIS A 82 6.10 10.24 -12.54
N HIS A 83 5.06 9.42 -12.45
CA HIS A 83 5.09 8.06 -12.96
C HIS A 83 5.25 7.99 -14.48
N LYS A 84 4.62 8.90 -15.23
CA LYS A 84 4.82 9.02 -16.67
C LYS A 84 6.27 9.39 -17.01
N SER A 85 6.87 10.32 -16.28
CA SER A 85 8.28 10.67 -16.45
C SER A 85 9.20 9.48 -16.15
N GLN A 86 8.96 8.75 -15.06
CA GLN A 86 9.72 7.55 -14.69
C GLN A 86 9.60 6.47 -15.79
N PHE A 87 8.39 6.24 -16.27
CA PHE A 87 8.12 5.31 -17.37
C PHE A 87 8.91 5.67 -18.63
N LEU A 88 8.91 6.94 -19.04
CA LEU A 88 9.63 7.41 -20.23
C LEU A 88 11.15 7.25 -20.07
N ILE A 89 11.70 7.63 -18.92
CA ILE A 89 13.13 7.49 -18.62
C ILE A 89 13.54 6.01 -18.73
N ILE A 90 12.80 5.12 -18.06
CA ILE A 90 13.13 3.69 -18.00
C ILE A 90 12.94 2.99 -19.34
N SER A 91 11.92 3.39 -20.10
CA SER A 91 11.72 2.89 -21.46
C SER A 91 12.89 3.26 -22.37
N GLY A 92 13.46 4.47 -22.21
CA GLY A 92 14.68 4.88 -22.90
C GLY A 92 15.93 4.09 -22.48
N ILE A 93 16.05 3.76 -21.18
CA ILE A 93 17.18 2.97 -20.64
C ILE A 93 17.24 1.57 -21.25
N ARG A 94 16.11 0.99 -21.68
CA ARG A 94 16.07 -0.33 -22.32
C ARG A 94 16.93 -0.42 -23.59
N ALA A 95 17.14 0.70 -24.28
CA ALA A 95 17.96 0.79 -25.49
C ALA A 95 19.47 0.89 -25.22
N PHE A 96 19.89 1.14 -23.98
CA PHE A 96 21.32 1.25 -23.64
C PHE A 96 21.92 -0.13 -23.43
N GLU A 97 22.97 -0.45 -24.18
CA GLU A 97 23.84 -1.58 -23.90
C GLU A 97 24.72 -1.25 -22.69
N VAL A 98 24.67 -2.08 -21.66
CA VAL A 98 25.59 -1.98 -20.54
C VAL A 98 26.82 -2.78 -20.94
N PRO A 99 28.02 -2.19 -20.94
CA PRO A 99 29.23 -2.92 -21.25
C PRO A 99 29.35 -4.14 -20.32
N PRO A 100 29.75 -5.31 -20.82
CA PRO A 100 29.87 -6.52 -20.02
C PRO A 100 31.11 -6.43 -19.12
N VAL A 101 31.13 -5.49 -18.20
CA VAL A 101 32.15 -5.41 -17.15
C VAL A 101 31.71 -6.37 -16.05
N PRO A 102 32.48 -7.43 -15.76
CA PRO A 102 32.23 -8.26 -14.60
C PRO A 102 32.33 -7.38 -13.36
N ARG A 103 31.19 -7.09 -12.73
CA ARG A 103 31.13 -6.41 -11.44
C ARG A 103 30.50 -7.34 -10.45
N GLU A 104 31.30 -7.80 -9.50
CA GLU A 104 30.84 -8.63 -8.39
C GLU A 104 29.77 -7.89 -7.56
N THR A 105 28.89 -8.64 -6.92
CA THR A 105 27.98 -8.14 -5.91
C THR A 105 28.76 -7.94 -4.61
N THR A 106 28.78 -6.70 -4.14
CA THR A 106 29.40 -6.34 -2.86
C THR A 106 28.36 -6.45 -1.76
N ASP A 107 28.79 -6.51 -0.49
CA ASP A 107 27.85 -6.50 0.63
C ASP A 107 26.98 -5.23 0.63
N LEU A 108 27.52 -4.11 0.13
CA LEU A 108 26.76 -2.88 -0.06
C LEU A 108 25.67 -3.03 -1.13
N HIS A 109 26.00 -3.60 -2.31
CA HIS A 109 25.01 -3.87 -3.35
C HIS A 109 23.88 -4.79 -2.85
N TYR A 110 24.25 -5.84 -2.12
CA TYR A 110 23.30 -6.77 -1.51
C TYR A 110 22.37 -6.05 -0.52
N LYS A 111 22.94 -5.28 0.41
CA LYS A 111 22.18 -4.50 1.39
C LYS A 111 21.22 -3.52 0.73
N GLN A 112 21.67 -2.77 -0.28
CA GLN A 112 20.83 -1.83 -1.02
C GLN A 112 19.67 -2.52 -1.75
N THR A 113 19.90 -3.73 -2.27
CA THR A 113 18.84 -4.52 -2.93
C THR A 113 17.81 -5.02 -1.92
N CYS A 114 18.24 -5.44 -0.73
CA CYS A 114 17.34 -5.77 0.39
C CYS A 114 16.51 -4.56 0.82
N GLU A 115 17.13 -3.39 0.99
CA GLU A 115 16.43 -2.15 1.33
C GLU A 115 15.40 -1.78 0.26
N LEU A 116 15.75 -1.89 -1.03
CA LEU A 116 14.82 -1.68 -2.13
C LEU A 116 13.62 -2.63 -2.06
N ARG A 117 13.85 -3.93 -1.82
CA ARG A 117 12.77 -4.92 -1.66
C ARG A 117 11.80 -4.49 -0.56
N ASP A 118 12.33 -4.09 0.59
CA ASP A 118 11.53 -3.75 1.76
C ASP A 118 10.74 -2.46 1.53
N ILE A 119 11.33 -1.46 0.86
CA ILE A 119 10.64 -0.23 0.42
C ILE A 119 9.50 -0.55 -0.55
N VAL A 120 9.70 -1.43 -1.53
CA VAL A 120 8.65 -1.79 -2.50
C VAL A 120 7.51 -2.57 -1.82
N ARG A 121 7.82 -3.45 -0.87
CA ARG A 121 6.81 -4.15 -0.06
C ARG A 121 6.00 -3.19 0.80
N GLU A 122 6.67 -2.23 1.43
CA GLU A 122 6.00 -1.17 2.20
C GLU A 122 5.10 -0.33 1.30
N TRP A 123 5.60 0.08 0.12
CA TRP A 123 4.80 0.80 -0.87
C TRP A 123 3.54 0.03 -1.27
N HIS A 124 3.63 -1.27 -1.55
CA HIS A 124 2.48 -2.12 -1.83
C HIS A 124 1.45 -2.08 -0.69
N MET A 125 1.89 -2.28 0.55
CA MET A 125 1.00 -2.26 1.73
C MET A 125 0.35 -0.89 1.94
N GLN A 126 1.10 0.19 1.81
CA GLN A 126 0.58 1.54 1.99
C GLN A 126 -0.38 1.95 0.87
N PHE A 127 -0.12 1.50 -0.36
CA PHE A 127 -1.04 1.68 -1.47
C PHE A 127 -2.38 0.98 -1.23
N GLU A 128 -2.35 -0.28 -0.78
CA GLU A 128 -3.55 -1.04 -0.43
C GLU A 128 -4.36 -0.31 0.67
N LYS A 129 -3.67 0.08 1.75
CA LYS A 129 -4.30 0.86 2.84
C LYS A 129 -4.93 2.14 2.32
N LEU A 130 -4.24 2.93 1.49
CA LEU A 130 -4.77 4.17 0.95
C LEU A 130 -6.10 3.93 0.21
N MET A 131 -6.14 2.93 -0.68
CA MET A 131 -7.33 2.65 -1.47
C MET A 131 -8.49 2.12 -0.62
N ASP A 132 -8.21 1.25 0.35
CA ASP A 132 -9.22 0.71 1.26
C ASP A 132 -9.82 1.79 2.16
N HIS A 133 -8.99 2.66 2.75
CA HIS A 133 -9.47 3.75 3.59
C HIS A 133 -10.28 4.76 2.78
N GLN A 134 -9.86 5.06 1.55
CA GLN A 134 -10.61 5.95 0.67
C GLN A 134 -11.99 5.36 0.32
N LYS A 135 -12.06 4.09 -0.07
CA LYS A 135 -13.34 3.39 -0.33
C LYS A 135 -14.21 3.34 0.92
N GLY A 136 -13.62 2.97 2.07
CA GLY A 136 -14.30 2.91 3.35
C GLY A 136 -14.90 4.25 3.77
N TYR A 137 -14.14 5.34 3.63
CA TYR A 137 -14.59 6.69 3.94
C TYR A 137 -15.82 7.10 3.12
N ILE A 138 -15.78 6.88 1.81
CA ILE A 138 -16.91 7.22 0.91
C ILE A 138 -18.14 6.34 1.19
N ARG A 139 -17.96 5.05 1.49
CA ARG A 139 -19.07 4.17 1.89
C ARG A 139 -19.71 4.62 3.21
N ALA A 140 -18.91 5.02 4.20
CA ALA A 140 -19.40 5.52 5.47
C ALA A 140 -20.19 6.84 5.30
N LEU A 141 -19.71 7.76 4.47
CA LEU A 141 -20.42 9.00 4.16
C LEU A 141 -21.75 8.75 3.45
N ASN A 142 -21.79 7.81 2.49
CA ASN A 142 -23.02 7.42 1.81
C ASN A 142 -24.03 6.76 2.78
N ALA A 143 -23.56 5.91 3.68
CA ALA A 143 -24.41 5.29 4.71
C ALA A 143 -24.99 6.35 5.66
N TRP A 144 -24.16 7.30 6.12
CA TRP A 144 -24.62 8.43 6.93
C TRP A 144 -25.65 9.27 6.17
N LEU A 145 -25.39 9.59 4.90
CA LEU A 145 -26.30 10.42 4.12
C LEU A 145 -27.69 9.79 3.98
N LYS A 146 -27.78 8.46 3.77
CA LYS A 146 -29.06 7.73 3.71
C LYS A 146 -29.93 7.93 4.96
N LEU A 147 -29.33 8.04 6.14
CA LEU A 147 -30.05 8.27 7.40
C LEU A 147 -30.58 9.71 7.52
N ASN A 148 -29.96 10.67 6.83
CA ASN A 148 -30.26 12.11 6.93
C ASN A 148 -31.12 12.63 5.78
N LEU A 149 -31.50 11.78 4.82
CA LEU A 149 -32.34 12.14 3.67
C LEU A 149 -33.81 11.74 3.84
N ILE A 150 -34.17 11.00 4.89
CA ILE A 150 -35.56 10.55 5.11
C ILE A 150 -36.40 11.76 5.59
N PRO A 151 -37.44 12.19 4.86
CA PRO A 151 -38.34 13.23 5.32
C PRO A 151 -39.07 12.72 6.57
N ILE A 152 -38.99 13.47 7.67
CA ILE A 152 -39.82 13.15 8.84
C ILE A 152 -41.22 13.69 8.54
N GLU A 153 -42.20 12.79 8.44
CA GLU A 153 -43.60 13.17 8.21
C GLU A 153 -44.18 14.00 9.38
N SER A 154 -44.11 15.32 9.27
CA SER A 154 -44.80 16.27 10.15
C SER A 154 -46.28 16.40 9.76
N ASN A 155 -47.02 15.29 9.84
CA ASN A 155 -48.46 15.24 9.52
C ASN A 155 -49.35 15.89 10.61
N LEU A 156 -49.21 17.21 10.79
CA LEU A 156 -50.21 18.09 11.39
C LEU A 156 -50.45 19.28 10.45
N LYS A 157 -51.21 19.05 9.38
CA LYS A 157 -51.84 20.05 8.50
C LYS A 157 -50.91 21.19 8.05
N GLU A 158 -50.28 21.03 6.90
CA GLU A 158 -50.37 21.86 5.67
C GLU A 158 -50.70 23.38 5.74
N LYS A 159 -50.60 24.04 6.90
CA LYS A 159 -50.92 25.46 7.14
C LYS A 159 -49.99 26.08 8.19
N VAL A 160 -48.74 25.62 8.24
CA VAL A 160 -47.63 26.45 8.75
C VAL A 160 -46.65 26.57 7.59
N SER A 161 -46.83 27.65 6.83
CA SER A 161 -45.97 28.24 5.80
C SER A 161 -44.50 27.77 5.86
N SER A 162 -44.23 26.60 5.28
CA SER A 162 -42.88 26.08 5.07
C SER A 162 -42.74 25.85 3.57
N PRO A 163 -41.72 26.42 2.89
CA PRO A 163 -41.61 26.31 1.45
C PRO A 163 -41.51 24.83 1.02
N PRO A 164 -42.20 24.42 -0.04
CA PRO A 164 -42.00 23.11 -0.62
C PRO A 164 -40.65 23.04 -1.35
N ARG A 165 -40.19 21.80 -1.55
CA ARG A 165 -39.07 21.32 -2.39
C ARG A 165 -37.76 21.07 -1.62
N GLN A 166 -37.61 19.83 -1.15
CA GLN A 166 -36.28 19.23 -1.02
C GLN A 166 -35.67 19.14 -2.42
N VAL A 167 -34.92 20.17 -2.81
CA VAL A 167 -33.90 20.03 -3.85
C VAL A 167 -32.94 18.97 -3.33
N GLU A 168 -32.75 17.87 -4.06
CA GLU A 168 -31.76 16.85 -3.68
C GLU A 168 -30.43 17.56 -3.37
N PRO A 169 -29.89 17.38 -2.15
CA PRO A 169 -28.74 18.17 -1.74
C PRO A 169 -27.55 17.79 -2.63
N PRO A 170 -26.77 18.76 -3.16
CA PRO A 170 -25.67 18.49 -4.10
C PRO A 170 -24.65 17.45 -3.61
N ILE A 171 -24.48 17.35 -2.28
CA ILE A 171 -23.64 16.34 -1.63
C ILE A 171 -24.04 14.90 -1.98
N LYS A 172 -25.34 14.63 -2.22
CA LYS A 172 -25.84 13.31 -2.60
C LYS A 172 -25.28 12.89 -3.96
N ASN A 173 -25.37 13.77 -4.94
CA ASN A 173 -24.89 13.51 -6.29
C ASN A 173 -23.38 13.35 -6.29
N LEU A 174 -22.66 14.18 -5.54
CA LEU A 174 -21.21 14.06 -5.38
C LEU A 174 -20.82 12.70 -4.79
N LEU A 175 -21.41 12.28 -3.66
CA LEU A 175 -21.03 11.06 -2.96
C LEU A 175 -21.42 9.78 -3.70
N HIS A 176 -22.53 9.78 -4.44
CA HIS A 176 -22.90 8.68 -5.32
C HIS A 176 -21.93 8.56 -6.50
N ALA A 177 -21.68 9.67 -7.22
CA ALA A 177 -20.74 9.68 -8.34
C ALA A 177 -19.33 9.28 -7.89
N TRP A 178 -18.90 9.77 -6.72
CA TRP A 178 -17.59 9.42 -6.17
C TRP A 178 -17.52 7.94 -5.82
N HIS A 179 -18.55 7.37 -5.19
CA HIS A 179 -18.60 5.95 -4.91
C HIS A 179 -18.50 5.11 -6.19
N ASP A 180 -19.35 5.39 -7.18
CA ASP A 180 -19.44 4.60 -8.40
C ASP A 180 -18.13 4.66 -9.22
N GLN A 181 -17.54 5.84 -9.35
CA GLN A 181 -16.28 5.99 -10.08
C GLN A 181 -15.10 5.36 -9.32
N LEU A 182 -15.08 5.45 -8.00
CA LEU A 182 -14.03 4.88 -7.16
C LEU A 182 -14.02 3.34 -7.19
N GLU A 183 -15.19 2.71 -7.26
CA GLU A 183 -15.29 1.24 -7.39
C GLU A 183 -14.86 0.74 -8.78
N ARG A 184 -14.91 1.60 -9.81
CA ARG A 184 -14.49 1.27 -11.18
C ARG A 184 -12.99 1.42 -11.42
N LEU A 185 -12.23 1.98 -10.48
CA LEU A 185 -10.79 2.14 -10.64
C LEU A 185 -10.07 0.78 -10.70
N PRO A 186 -9.04 0.63 -11.55
CA PRO A 186 -8.28 -0.61 -11.69
C PRO A 186 -7.26 -0.81 -10.55
N VAL A 187 -7.73 -0.78 -9.30
CA VAL A 187 -6.88 -0.89 -8.09
C VAL A 187 -6.10 -2.20 -8.06
N GLU A 188 -6.74 -3.32 -8.40
CA GLU A 188 -6.10 -4.63 -8.38
C GLU A 188 -4.96 -4.77 -9.40
N LEU A 189 -5.05 -4.09 -10.55
CA LEU A 189 -3.97 -4.08 -11.55
C LEU A 189 -2.74 -3.35 -11.00
N ALA A 190 -2.93 -2.16 -10.40
CA ALA A 190 -1.83 -1.41 -9.79
C ALA A 190 -1.21 -2.16 -8.60
N LYS A 191 -2.06 -2.71 -7.70
CA LYS A 191 -1.63 -3.51 -6.56
C LYS A 191 -0.80 -4.72 -7.01
N THR A 192 -1.30 -5.47 -8.00
CA THR A 192 -0.59 -6.63 -8.55
C THR A 192 0.74 -6.22 -9.18
N ALA A 193 0.79 -5.11 -9.93
CA ALA A 193 2.03 -4.63 -10.52
C ALA A 193 3.12 -4.34 -9.48
N ILE A 194 2.79 -3.64 -8.38
CA ILE A 194 3.75 -3.36 -7.29
C ILE A 194 4.18 -4.67 -6.61
N LYS A 195 3.22 -5.55 -6.31
CA LYS A 195 3.50 -6.85 -5.67
C LYS A 195 4.43 -7.71 -6.53
N SER A 196 4.10 -7.88 -7.81
CA SER A 196 4.91 -8.65 -8.76
C SER A 196 6.33 -8.09 -8.86
N PHE A 197 6.48 -6.76 -8.87
CA PHE A 197 7.80 -6.14 -8.84
C PHE A 197 8.57 -6.42 -7.53
N ALA A 198 7.89 -6.43 -6.38
CA ALA A 198 8.50 -6.82 -5.11
C ALA A 198 9.04 -8.26 -5.13
N GLU A 199 8.32 -9.18 -5.78
CA GLU A 199 8.78 -10.56 -5.96
C GLU A 199 9.99 -10.65 -6.90
N VAL A 200 10.02 -9.84 -7.96
CA VAL A 200 11.19 -9.73 -8.84
C VAL A 200 12.43 -9.28 -8.06
N ILE A 201 12.32 -8.25 -7.20
CA ILE A 201 13.44 -7.83 -6.35
C ILE A 201 13.80 -8.92 -5.33
N SER A 202 12.81 -9.61 -4.77
CA SER A 202 13.06 -10.73 -3.84
C SER A 202 13.89 -11.84 -4.50
N ASN A 203 13.61 -12.18 -5.77
CA ASN A 203 14.41 -13.13 -6.53
C ASN A 203 15.84 -12.63 -6.78
N ILE A 204 16.02 -11.33 -7.05
CA ILE A 204 17.35 -10.73 -7.20
C ILE A 204 18.15 -10.82 -5.88
N VAL A 205 17.50 -10.60 -4.74
CA VAL A 205 18.14 -10.75 -3.42
C VAL A 205 18.67 -12.17 -3.23
N VAL A 206 17.88 -13.20 -3.55
CA VAL A 206 18.33 -14.61 -3.44
C VAL A 206 19.55 -14.87 -4.33
N LEU A 207 19.52 -14.42 -5.58
CA LEU A 207 20.66 -14.58 -6.50
C LEU A 207 21.92 -13.89 -5.97
N GLN A 208 21.78 -12.68 -5.41
CA GLN A 208 22.89 -11.94 -4.82
C GLN A 208 23.41 -12.60 -3.53
N GLU A 209 22.54 -13.20 -2.72
CA GLU A 209 22.92 -13.92 -1.51
C GLU A 209 23.79 -15.15 -1.84
N GLU A 210 23.42 -15.91 -2.88
CA GLU A 210 24.20 -17.03 -3.39
C GLU A 210 25.62 -16.59 -3.82
N GLU A 211 25.72 -15.50 -4.59
CA GLU A 211 27.00 -14.94 -5.03
C GLU A 211 27.86 -14.48 -3.85
N VAL A 212 27.27 -13.70 -2.94
CA VAL A 212 27.97 -13.16 -1.77
C VAL A 212 28.44 -14.28 -0.85
N SER A 213 27.64 -15.34 -0.67
CA SER A 213 28.02 -16.52 0.11
C SER A 213 29.22 -17.25 -0.50
N LEU A 214 29.20 -17.47 -1.82
CA LEU A 214 30.31 -18.11 -2.51
C LEU A 214 31.59 -17.27 -2.47
N ARG A 215 31.47 -15.95 -2.59
CA ARG A 215 32.59 -15.02 -2.45
C ARG A 215 33.25 -15.13 -1.07
N ARG A 216 32.44 -15.16 0.00
CA ARG A 216 32.95 -15.35 1.38
C ARG A 216 33.67 -16.69 1.53
N ARG A 217 33.15 -17.76 0.92
CA ARG A 217 33.82 -19.07 0.90
C ARG A 217 35.18 -19.03 0.19
N CYS A 218 35.27 -18.33 -0.95
CA CYS A 218 36.56 -18.12 -1.62
C CYS A 218 37.55 -17.37 -0.72
N GLU A 219 37.09 -16.34 -0.01
CA GLU A 219 37.93 -15.60 0.95
C GLU A 219 38.39 -16.46 2.13
N GLU A 220 37.54 -17.35 2.63
CA GLU A 220 37.88 -18.31 3.68
C GLU A 220 38.92 -19.33 3.21
N THR A 221 38.71 -19.94 2.03
CA THR A 221 39.68 -20.86 1.42
C THR A 221 41.03 -20.18 1.16
N ARG A 222 41.02 -18.92 0.70
CA ARG A 222 42.23 -18.13 0.50
C ARG A 222 42.98 -17.89 1.81
N ARG A 223 42.27 -17.52 2.88
CA ARG A 223 42.88 -17.36 4.21
C ARG A 223 43.44 -18.66 4.75
N ASP A 224 42.80 -19.81 4.50
CA ASP A 224 43.33 -21.13 4.84
C ASP A 224 44.63 -21.43 4.07
N LEU A 225 44.63 -21.16 2.76
CA LEU A 225 45.81 -21.32 1.92
C LEU A 225 47.00 -20.48 2.42
N ASP A 226 46.77 -19.20 2.68
CA ASP A 226 47.82 -18.28 3.15
C ASP A 226 48.41 -18.76 4.50
N ARG A 227 47.55 -19.27 5.40
CA ARG A 227 47.99 -19.86 6.67
C ARG A 227 48.83 -21.13 6.46
N LYS A 228 48.39 -22.03 5.59
CA LYS A 228 49.12 -23.29 5.29
C LYS A 228 50.48 -23.00 4.64
N LYS A 229 50.55 -22.03 3.73
CA LYS A 229 51.82 -21.57 3.13
C LYS A 229 52.77 -21.02 4.18
N ALA A 230 52.30 -20.10 5.04
CA ALA A 230 53.12 -19.54 6.10
C ALA A 230 53.62 -20.61 7.11
N GLN A 231 52.76 -21.56 7.47
CA GLN A 231 53.14 -22.69 8.34
C GLN A 231 54.17 -23.60 7.68
N PHE A 232 54.02 -23.86 6.38
CA PHE A 232 54.98 -24.64 5.62
C PHE A 232 56.33 -23.93 5.52
N GLU A 233 56.36 -22.63 5.26
CA GLU A 233 57.60 -21.83 5.21
C GLU A 233 58.36 -21.86 6.55
N ASP A 234 57.69 -21.62 7.68
CA ASP A 234 58.30 -21.69 9.01
C ASP A 234 58.80 -23.12 9.33
N TRP A 235 57.98 -24.13 9.06
CA TRP A 235 58.37 -25.52 9.26
C TRP A 235 59.55 -25.92 8.37
N HIS A 236 59.54 -25.54 7.10
CA HIS A 236 60.57 -25.87 6.12
C HIS A 236 61.92 -25.20 6.46
N SER A 237 61.92 -23.95 6.94
CA SER A 237 63.14 -23.29 7.43
C SER A 237 63.76 -24.07 8.59
N ARG A 238 62.95 -24.41 9.61
CA ARG A 238 63.41 -25.16 10.78
C ARG A 238 63.84 -26.59 10.46
N TYR A 239 63.20 -27.22 9.46
CA TYR A 239 63.54 -28.55 8.97
C TYR A 239 64.89 -28.53 8.24
N THR A 240 65.09 -27.53 7.38
CA THR A 240 66.34 -27.34 6.63
C THR A 240 67.50 -26.98 7.56
N GLU A 241 67.29 -26.08 8.53
CA GLU A 241 68.28 -25.74 9.56
C GLU A 241 68.67 -26.96 10.40
N ARG A 242 67.70 -27.77 10.85
CA ARG A 242 67.98 -29.02 11.57
C ARG A 242 68.79 -29.98 10.72
N ARG A 243 68.39 -30.20 9.47
CA ARG A 243 69.10 -31.08 8.53
C ARG A 243 70.51 -30.59 8.24
N ALA A 244 70.73 -29.28 8.14
CA ALA A 244 72.05 -28.67 7.98
C ALA A 244 72.92 -28.83 9.23
N SER A 245 72.33 -28.77 10.44
CA SER A 245 73.03 -28.96 11.71
C SER A 245 73.41 -30.42 12.02
N LEU A 246 72.68 -31.38 11.45
CA LEU A 246 72.83 -32.81 11.71
C LEU A 246 73.89 -33.52 10.85
N GLY A 247 74.55 -32.81 9.92
CA GLY A 247 75.73 -33.26 9.16
C GLY A 247 75.63 -34.68 8.59
N GLU A 248 75.36 -34.80 7.29
CA GLU A 248 75.28 -36.02 6.45
C GLU A 248 75.98 -37.31 6.97
N GLU A 249 75.50 -37.92 8.05
CA GLU A 249 75.82 -39.30 8.45
C GLU A 249 74.71 -40.21 7.91
N THR A 250 74.73 -40.42 6.59
CA THR A 250 74.00 -41.52 5.97
C THR A 250 74.56 -42.84 6.46
N ASN A 251 73.88 -43.47 7.41
CA ASN A 251 74.07 -44.89 7.68
C ASN A 251 73.40 -45.69 6.51
N PRO A 252 74.15 -46.44 5.68
CA PRO A 252 73.64 -46.98 4.41
C PRO A 252 72.61 -48.11 4.55
N GLU A 253 72.36 -48.62 5.76
CA GLU A 253 71.55 -49.83 5.98
C GLU A 253 70.07 -49.59 6.32
N ALA A 254 69.59 -48.34 6.34
CA ALA A 254 68.18 -48.01 6.60
C ALA A 254 67.39 -47.56 5.35
N ALA A 255 67.93 -47.79 4.14
CA ALA A 255 67.40 -47.26 2.89
C ALA A 255 66.13 -47.97 2.35
N ASP A 256 65.61 -49.00 3.04
CA ASP A 256 64.57 -49.89 2.51
C ASP A 256 63.15 -49.66 3.08
N ALA A 257 62.89 -48.48 3.68
CA ALA A 257 61.53 -48.05 4.00
C ALA A 257 61.08 -46.94 3.03
N PRO A 258 59.98 -47.12 2.28
CA PRO A 258 59.38 -46.04 1.49
C PRO A 258 58.69 -45.06 2.44
N SER A 259 59.48 -44.27 3.18
CA SER A 259 58.96 -43.12 3.92
C SER A 259 58.83 -41.97 2.94
N GLU A 260 57.60 -41.63 2.53
CA GLU A 260 57.33 -40.42 1.76
C GLU A 260 57.99 -39.21 2.44
N ASP A 261 58.65 -38.38 1.63
CA ASP A 261 59.32 -37.18 2.08
C ASP A 261 58.30 -36.21 2.73
N PRO A 262 58.43 -35.87 4.02
CA PRO A 262 57.47 -35.00 4.72
C PRO A 262 57.35 -33.60 4.11
N VAL A 263 58.32 -33.16 3.29
CA VAL A 263 58.22 -31.94 2.50
C VAL A 263 57.24 -32.12 1.35
N THR A 264 57.31 -33.26 0.65
CA THR A 264 56.44 -33.60 -0.47
C THR A 264 54.98 -33.73 -0.04
N GLU A 265 54.70 -34.41 1.07
CA GLU A 265 53.34 -34.55 1.62
C GLU A 265 52.70 -33.18 1.94
N ARG A 266 53.45 -32.28 2.61
CA ARG A 266 52.96 -30.93 2.95
C ARG A 266 52.75 -30.06 1.71
N ARG A 267 53.58 -30.23 0.67
CA ARG A 267 53.40 -29.54 -0.61
C ARG A 267 52.13 -29.99 -1.32
N ILE A 268 51.85 -31.30 -1.34
CA ILE A 268 50.61 -31.85 -1.91
C ILE A 268 49.39 -31.25 -1.19
N ALA A 269 49.41 -31.21 0.15
CA ALA A 269 48.30 -30.64 0.93
C ALA A 269 48.07 -29.13 0.70
N ILE A 270 49.10 -28.37 0.30
CA ILE A 270 48.95 -26.97 -0.14
C ILE A 270 48.35 -26.91 -1.54
N GLU A 271 48.88 -27.71 -2.47
CA GLU A 271 48.43 -27.79 -3.86
C GLU A 271 46.94 -28.17 -3.95
N GLU A 272 46.47 -29.10 -3.12
CA GLU A 272 45.05 -29.45 -3.02
C GLU A 272 44.17 -28.24 -2.67
N VAL A 273 44.61 -27.39 -1.74
CA VAL A 273 43.87 -26.17 -1.36
C VAL A 273 43.96 -25.12 -2.47
N GLU A 274 45.08 -25.01 -3.18
CA GLU A 274 45.22 -24.11 -4.33
C GLU A 274 44.28 -24.49 -5.47
N ILE A 275 44.19 -25.78 -5.80
CA ILE A 275 43.28 -26.30 -6.82
C ILE A 275 41.84 -25.99 -6.41
N ARG A 276 41.47 -26.30 -5.17
CA ARG A 276 40.13 -26.01 -4.63
C ARG A 276 39.80 -24.52 -4.73
N LEU A 277 40.71 -23.64 -4.31
CA LEU A 277 40.50 -22.19 -4.40
C LEU A 277 40.26 -21.74 -5.84
N LYS A 278 41.07 -22.22 -6.78
CA LYS A 278 40.95 -21.88 -8.21
C LYS A 278 39.62 -22.34 -8.80
N GLU A 279 39.13 -23.51 -8.42
CA GLU A 279 37.81 -24.01 -8.82
C GLU A 279 36.67 -23.16 -8.25
N GLU A 280 36.75 -22.80 -6.96
CA GLU A 280 35.77 -21.95 -6.29
C GLU A 280 35.72 -20.54 -6.89
N GLU A 281 36.88 -19.92 -7.14
CA GLU A 281 36.99 -18.61 -7.80
C GLU A 281 36.44 -18.65 -9.23
N GLY A 282 36.72 -19.73 -9.96
CA GLY A 282 36.15 -19.94 -11.29
C GLY A 282 34.64 -20.07 -11.27
N HIS A 283 34.07 -20.73 -10.25
CA HIS A 283 32.62 -20.81 -10.06
C HIS A 283 32.02 -19.45 -9.68
N HIS A 284 32.68 -18.71 -8.77
CA HIS A 284 32.28 -17.38 -8.36
C HIS A 284 32.20 -16.41 -9.54
N LEU A 285 33.22 -16.38 -10.41
CA LEU A 285 33.25 -15.50 -11.58
C LEU A 285 32.07 -15.78 -12.53
N ARG A 286 31.73 -17.06 -12.74
CA ARG A 286 30.57 -17.45 -13.56
C ARG A 286 29.26 -17.03 -12.93
N LEU A 287 29.11 -17.26 -11.62
CA LEU A 287 27.91 -16.89 -10.87
C LEU A 287 27.72 -15.36 -10.86
N ALA A 288 28.78 -14.59 -10.59
CA ALA A 288 28.74 -13.13 -10.60
C ALA A 288 28.24 -12.56 -11.94
N ARG A 289 28.73 -13.11 -13.08
CA ARG A 289 28.21 -12.74 -14.40
C ARG A 289 26.73 -13.09 -14.53
N GLN A 290 26.33 -14.30 -14.15
CA GLN A 290 24.93 -14.74 -14.24
C GLN A 290 23.99 -13.88 -13.37
N VAL A 291 24.38 -13.54 -12.15
CA VAL A 291 23.59 -12.69 -11.25
C VAL A 291 23.40 -11.30 -11.86
N ARG A 292 24.45 -10.72 -12.45
CA ARG A 292 24.36 -9.42 -13.14
C ARG A 292 23.46 -9.46 -14.36
N GLU A 293 23.61 -10.45 -15.22
CA GLU A 293 22.77 -10.62 -16.42
C GLU A 293 21.30 -10.80 -16.05
N LYS A 294 21.00 -11.68 -15.07
CA LYS A 294 19.63 -11.90 -14.59
C LYS A 294 19.04 -10.67 -13.92
N THR A 295 19.82 -9.99 -13.07
CA THR A 295 19.38 -8.74 -12.41
C THR A 295 19.00 -7.70 -13.44
N LEU A 296 19.87 -7.45 -14.42
CA LEU A 296 19.65 -6.46 -15.46
C LEU A 296 18.44 -6.83 -16.35
N ALA A 297 18.33 -8.10 -16.75
CA ALA A 297 17.20 -8.59 -17.55
C ALA A 297 15.86 -8.40 -16.81
N ASN A 298 15.80 -8.81 -15.54
CA ASN A 298 14.62 -8.64 -14.68
C ASN A 298 14.23 -7.17 -14.55
N LEU A 299 15.18 -6.28 -14.24
CA LEU A 299 14.89 -4.85 -14.10
C LEU A 299 14.45 -4.21 -15.43
N ARG A 300 15.09 -4.55 -16.55
CA ARG A 300 14.71 -4.05 -17.89
C ARG A 300 13.33 -4.52 -18.33
N MET A 301 12.92 -5.71 -17.90
CA MET A 301 11.60 -6.25 -18.23
C MET A 301 10.51 -5.62 -17.37
N HIS A 302 10.70 -5.57 -16.05
CA HIS A 302 9.61 -5.31 -15.12
C HIS A 302 9.47 -3.85 -14.67
N LEU A 303 10.56 -3.05 -14.65
CA LEU A 303 10.46 -1.63 -14.30
C LEU A 303 9.56 -0.83 -15.28
N PRO A 304 9.67 -0.98 -16.61
CA PRO A 304 8.77 -0.27 -17.53
C PRO A 304 7.30 -0.64 -17.29
N GLU A 305 7.02 -1.93 -17.08
CA GLU A 305 5.66 -2.41 -16.84
C GLU A 305 5.08 -1.86 -15.54
N LEU A 306 5.87 -1.83 -14.46
CA LEU A 306 5.48 -1.22 -13.20
C LEU A 306 5.09 0.25 -13.39
N PHE A 307 5.97 1.06 -13.95
CA PHE A 307 5.71 2.50 -14.08
C PHE A 307 4.62 2.81 -15.11
N ARG A 308 4.43 1.97 -16.13
CA ARG A 308 3.27 2.07 -17.03
C ARG A 308 1.97 1.87 -16.25
N ASN A 309 1.85 0.78 -15.49
CA ASN A 309 0.66 0.51 -14.67
C ASN A 309 0.40 1.64 -13.67
N MET A 310 1.45 2.17 -13.02
CA MET A 310 1.31 3.28 -12.07
C MET A 310 0.93 4.60 -12.76
N ALA A 311 1.46 4.87 -13.95
CA ALA A 311 1.10 6.04 -14.75
C ALA A 311 -0.36 5.96 -15.22
N ASP A 312 -0.80 4.80 -15.71
CA ASP A 312 -2.18 4.57 -16.15
C ASP A 312 -3.14 4.66 -14.95
N PHE A 313 -2.81 4.03 -13.82
CA PHE A 313 -3.63 4.09 -12.61
C PHE A 313 -3.79 5.53 -12.08
N SER A 314 -2.68 6.25 -11.95
CA SER A 314 -2.72 7.64 -11.49
C SER A 314 -3.45 8.57 -12.47
N PHE A 315 -3.40 8.29 -13.78
CA PHE A 315 -4.24 8.96 -14.77
C PHE A 315 -5.72 8.70 -14.53
N PHE A 316 -6.14 7.44 -14.34
CA PHE A 316 -7.54 7.11 -14.05
C PHE A 316 -8.04 7.78 -12.77
N CYS A 317 -7.22 7.82 -11.72
CA CYS A 317 -7.55 8.57 -10.50
C CYS A 317 -7.72 10.06 -10.78
N HIS A 318 -6.76 10.68 -11.49
CA HIS A 318 -6.82 12.09 -11.85
C HIS A 318 -8.08 12.42 -12.67
N ASP A 319 -8.38 11.61 -13.68
CA ASP A 319 -9.54 11.79 -14.56
C ASP A 319 -10.85 11.65 -13.79
N MET A 320 -10.97 10.65 -12.91
CA MET A 320 -12.09 10.50 -11.98
C MET A 320 -12.30 11.78 -11.15
N TYR A 321 -11.25 12.28 -10.48
CA TYR A 321 -11.37 13.49 -9.65
C TYR A 321 -11.69 14.75 -10.47
N SER A 322 -11.14 14.86 -11.69
CA SER A 322 -11.48 15.92 -12.64
C SER A 322 -12.96 15.86 -13.05
N SER A 323 -13.47 14.65 -13.30
CA SER A 323 -14.89 14.40 -13.60
C SER A 323 -15.80 14.77 -12.43
N LEU A 324 -15.45 14.38 -11.20
CA LEU A 324 -16.18 14.75 -9.99
C LEU A 324 -16.23 16.27 -9.80
N ARG A 325 -15.11 16.97 -10.01
CA ARG A 325 -15.05 18.43 -9.93
C ARG A 325 -15.99 19.09 -10.95
N LYS A 326 -16.00 18.63 -12.20
CA LYS A 326 -16.89 19.15 -13.26
C LYS A 326 -18.37 18.90 -12.93
N SER A 327 -18.67 17.70 -12.43
CA SER A 327 -20.04 17.28 -12.10
C SER A 327 -20.63 18.05 -10.92
N ALA A 328 -19.78 18.55 -10.02
CA ALA A 328 -20.19 19.37 -8.89
C ALA A 328 -20.39 20.86 -9.24
N VAL A 329 -19.82 21.34 -10.35
CA VAL A 329 -19.90 22.75 -10.79
C VAL A 329 -21.07 23.01 -11.73
N LEU A 330 -21.56 21.99 -12.44
CA LEU A 330 -22.73 22.13 -13.31
C LEU A 330 -24.01 22.33 -12.47
N PRO A 331 -24.77 23.42 -12.66
CA PRO A 331 -26.11 23.54 -12.08
C PRO A 331 -26.99 22.45 -12.69
N VAL A 332 -27.79 21.79 -11.85
CA VAL A 332 -28.92 20.97 -12.30
C VAL A 332 -29.74 21.83 -13.28
N PRO A 333 -30.02 21.38 -14.53
CA PRO A 333 -30.83 22.15 -15.46
C PRO A 333 -32.20 22.38 -14.82
N ARG A 334 -32.60 23.65 -14.69
CA ARG A 334 -33.96 24.03 -14.36
C ARG A 334 -34.70 24.29 -15.67
N GLU A 335 -35.36 23.28 -16.23
CA GLU A 335 -36.33 23.46 -17.31
C GLU A 335 -37.42 22.36 -17.17
N GLU A 336 -38.72 22.60 -17.25
CA GLU A 336 -39.49 23.82 -17.56
C GLU A 336 -40.92 23.63 -17.03
N ASP A 337 -41.48 24.67 -16.44
CA ASP A 337 -42.90 24.77 -16.09
C ASP A 337 -43.64 25.10 -17.40
N GLN A 338 -44.36 24.14 -17.99
CA GLN A 338 -45.26 24.42 -19.10
C GLN A 338 -46.54 25.03 -18.52
N GLY A 339 -46.70 26.33 -18.79
CA GLY A 339 -47.93 27.09 -18.54
C GLY A 339 -49.07 26.77 -19.49
#